data_AF-A0A1V5QKK5-F1
#
_entry.id   AF-A0A1V5QKK5-F1
#
_cell.length_a   1.000
_cell.length_b   1.000
_cell.length_c   1.000
_cell.angle_alpha   90.00
_cell.angle_beta   90.00
_cell.angle_gamma   90.00
#
_symmetry.space_group_name_H-M   'P 1'
#
loop_
_entity.id
_entity.type
_entity.pdbx_description
1 polymer ?
#
loop_
_entity_poly.entity_id
_entity_poly.type
_entity_poly.pdbx_seq_one_letter_code
_entity_poly.pdbx_strand_id
1 'polypeptide(L)'
;MATAVIMPVRPGTNDVAAIGRLMEMAAIIRQERADLKVLTLCNFFKTSKEATLMVELLKSMANATFVGRIADRKDYSSALAEGKTPWEHVPGKPAAEEMQAICAALDRMVG
;
A
#
# COMPACT_ATOMS: atom_id res chain seq x y z
N MET A 1 -10.47 -13.33 13.49
CA MET A 1 -10.88 -11.91 13.52
C MET A 1 -9.78 -11.09 12.84
N ALA A 2 -10.10 -10.11 11.99
CA ALA A 2 -9.06 -9.32 11.32
C ALA A 2 -8.37 -8.37 12.30
N THR A 3 -7.04 -8.27 12.21
CA THR A 3 -6.18 -7.42 13.06
C THR A 3 -5.69 -6.15 12.34
N ALA A 4 -5.77 -6.13 11.01
CA ALA A 4 -5.39 -5.00 10.17
C ALA A 4 -6.26 -4.88 8.92
N VAL A 5 -6.34 -3.68 8.38
CA VAL A 5 -6.96 -3.32 7.10
C VAL A 5 -5.90 -2.61 6.27
N ILE A 6 -5.69 -3.10 5.05
CA ILE A 6 -4.74 -2.52 4.10
C ILE A 6 -5.52 -1.84 2.97
N MET A 7 -5.26 -0.55 2.76
CA MET A 7 -5.92 0.27 1.76
C MET A 7 -4.91 0.63 0.64
N PRO A 8 -4.97 -0.06 -0.51
CA PRO A 8 -4.15 0.29 -1.67
C PRO A 8 -4.66 1.57 -2.34
N VAL A 9 -3.75 2.49 -2.62
CA VAL A 9 -4.04 3.81 -3.19
C VAL A 9 -3.20 4.01 -4.46
N ARG A 10 -3.86 4.35 -5.56
CA ARG A 10 -3.17 4.71 -6.79
C ARG A 10 -2.80 6.20 -6.75
N PRO A 11 -1.56 6.58 -7.09
CA PRO A 11 -1.21 7.98 -7.23
C PRO A 11 -1.76 8.53 -8.55
N GLY A 12 -2.69 9.48 -8.46
CA GLY A 12 -3.29 10.18 -9.59
C GLY A 12 -4.08 11.41 -9.13
N THR A 13 -4.34 12.33 -10.04
CA THR A 13 -5.01 13.63 -9.74
C THR A 13 -6.45 13.44 -9.26
N ASN A 14 -7.15 12.42 -9.73
CA ASN A 14 -8.49 12.06 -9.25
C ASN A 14 -8.46 11.36 -7.89
N ASP A 15 -7.29 10.91 -7.42
CA ASP A 15 -7.15 10.07 -6.24
C ASP A 15 -6.96 10.89 -4.94
N VAL A 16 -6.76 12.21 -5.01
CA VAL A 16 -6.63 13.06 -3.81
C VAL A 16 -7.94 13.13 -3.02
N ALA A 17 -9.07 13.24 -3.72
CA ALA A 17 -10.40 13.16 -3.10
C ALA A 17 -10.66 11.76 -2.49
N ALA A 18 -10.13 10.72 -3.13
CA ALA A 18 -10.19 9.35 -2.59
C ALA A 18 -9.37 9.23 -1.29
N ILE A 19 -8.24 9.93 -1.17
CA ILE A 19 -7.49 9.98 0.10
C ILE A 19 -8.28 10.66 1.20
N GLY A 20 -8.97 11.76 0.93
CA GLY A 20 -9.86 12.38 1.90
C GLY A 20 -10.88 11.38 2.46
N ARG A 21 -11.53 10.61 1.58
CA ARG A 21 -12.46 9.54 2.00
C ARG A 21 -11.76 8.41 2.75
N LEU A 22 -10.54 8.03 2.35
CA LEU A 22 -9.75 7.03 3.07
C LEU A 22 -9.37 7.50 4.48
N MET A 23 -9.10 8.80 4.67
CA MET A 23 -8.85 9.40 5.98
C MET A 23 -10.09 9.33 6.87
N GLU A 24 -11.26 9.65 6.31
CA GLU A 24 -12.54 9.52 7.01
C GLU A 24 -12.83 8.06 7.41
N MET A 25 -12.64 7.11 6.47
CA MET A 25 -12.80 5.69 6.75
C MET A 25 -11.82 5.20 7.82
N ALA A 26 -10.54 5.61 7.76
CA ALA A 26 -9.55 5.27 8.77
C ALA A 26 -9.95 5.79 10.17
N ALA A 27 -10.49 7.02 10.24
CA ALA A 27 -10.97 7.60 11.48
C ALA A 27 -12.17 6.83 12.05
N ILE A 28 -13.16 6.49 11.22
CA ILE A 28 -14.33 5.68 11.61
C ILE A 28 -13.89 4.32 12.14
N ILE A 29 -13.01 3.63 11.41
CA ILE A 29 -12.49 2.32 11.82
C ILE A 29 -11.78 2.44 13.18
N ARG A 30 -10.99 3.49 13.41
CA ARG A 30 -10.31 3.69 14.70
C ARG A 30 -11.27 3.99 15.85
N GLN A 31 -12.38 4.68 15.58
CA GLN A 31 -13.42 4.95 16.58
C GLN A 31 -14.18 3.68 16.97
N GLU A 32 -14.53 2.83 16.00
CA GLU A 32 -15.31 1.62 16.23
C GLU A 32 -14.44 0.42 16.67
N ARG A 33 -13.18 0.37 16.22
CA ARG A 33 -12.25 -0.74 16.37
C ARG A 33 -10.82 -0.23 16.59
N ALA A 34 -10.57 0.29 17.78
CA ALA A 34 -9.26 0.80 18.18
C ALA A 34 -8.14 -0.26 18.10
N ASP A 35 -8.50 -1.55 18.20
CA ASP A 35 -7.61 -2.71 18.07
C ASP A 35 -7.14 -2.96 16.63
N LEU A 36 -7.85 -2.43 15.64
CA LEU A 36 -7.56 -2.67 14.24
C LEU A 36 -6.53 -1.67 13.70
N LYS A 37 -5.46 -2.18 13.08
CA LYS A 37 -4.44 -1.35 12.44
C LYS A 37 -4.87 -0.96 11.03
N VAL A 38 -4.90 0.33 10.74
CA VAL A 38 -5.20 0.85 9.39
C VAL A 38 -3.89 1.16 8.67
N LEU A 39 -3.69 0.53 7.53
CA LEU A 39 -2.44 0.56 6.77
C LEU A 39 -2.72 1.08 5.35
N THR A 40 -1.83 1.91 4.81
CA THR A 40 -1.93 2.44 3.44
C THR A 40 -0.71 2.05 2.63
N LEU A 41 -0.91 1.74 1.35
CA LEU A 41 0.17 1.50 0.40
C LEU A 41 -0.11 2.19 -0.91
N CYS A 42 0.93 2.70 -1.57
CA CYS A 42 0.79 3.21 -2.94
C CYS A 42 0.97 2.07 -3.94
N ASN A 43 -0.02 1.77 -4.76
CA ASN A 43 0.12 0.84 -5.88
C ASN A 43 0.32 1.58 -7.21
N PHE A 44 0.93 0.93 -8.20
CA PHE A 44 1.22 1.54 -9.51
C PHE A 44 1.99 2.87 -9.42
N PHE A 45 2.94 2.96 -8.50
CA PHE A 45 3.73 4.16 -8.32
C PHE A 45 4.58 4.45 -9.57
N LYS A 46 4.40 5.65 -10.13
CA LYS A 46 5.28 6.25 -11.14
C LYS A 46 5.87 7.51 -10.56
N THR A 47 7.17 7.70 -10.71
CA THR A 47 7.82 8.90 -10.20
C THR A 47 7.25 10.13 -10.91
N SER A 48 6.44 10.89 -10.19
CA SER A 48 5.91 12.18 -10.60
C SER A 48 5.84 13.09 -9.37
N LYS A 49 5.63 14.39 -9.60
CA LYS A 49 5.45 15.35 -8.51
C LYS A 49 4.22 14.99 -7.69
N GLU A 50 3.13 14.64 -8.36
CA GLU A 50 1.85 14.24 -7.78
C GLU A 50 1.98 12.97 -6.96
N ALA A 51 2.67 11.95 -7.48
CA ALA A 51 2.88 10.69 -6.77
C ALA A 51 3.73 10.88 -5.50
N THR A 52 4.73 11.76 -5.56
CA THR A 52 5.55 12.11 -4.39
C THR A 52 4.73 12.81 -3.32
N LEU A 53 3.95 13.84 -3.70
CA LEU A 53 3.03 14.55 -2.80
C LEU A 53 2.01 13.58 -2.17
N MET A 54 1.54 12.60 -2.93
CA MET A 54 0.62 11.57 -2.44
C MET A 54 1.24 10.73 -1.33
N VAL A 55 2.49 10.28 -1.52
CA VAL A 55 3.21 9.51 -0.52
C VAL A 55 3.44 10.33 0.75
N GLU A 56 3.76 11.62 0.61
CA GLU A 56 3.92 12.53 1.74
C GLU A 56 2.60 12.72 2.51
N LEU A 57 1.48 12.87 1.80
CA LEU A 57 0.15 12.96 2.41
C LEU A 57 -0.23 11.67 3.15
N LEU A 58 -0.01 10.51 2.55
CA LEU A 58 -0.28 9.22 3.20
C LEU A 58 0.59 9.00 4.44
N LYS A 59 1.85 9.46 4.42
CA LYS A 59 2.76 9.40 5.58
C LYS A 59 2.35 10.33 6.72
N SER A 60 1.64 11.43 6.45
CA SER A 60 1.19 12.39 7.46
C SER A 60 -0.17 12.05 8.07
N MET A 61 -0.85 11.01 7.58
CA MET A 61 -2.15 10.58 8.12
C MET A 61 -2.01 10.02 9.55
N ALA A 62 -2.58 10.69 10.54
CA ALA A 62 -2.52 10.25 11.94
C ALA A 62 -3.23 8.91 12.20
N ASN A 63 -4.28 8.60 11.43
CA ASN A 63 -5.13 7.43 11.66
C ASN A 63 -4.72 6.20 10.84
N ALA A 64 -3.64 6.28 10.05
CA ALA A 64 -3.16 5.17 9.25
C ALA A 64 -1.63 5.13 9.19
N THR A 65 -1.07 3.96 8.90
CA THR A 65 0.38 3.80 8.73
C THR A 65 0.71 3.51 7.28
N PHE A 66 1.56 4.33 6.68
CA PHE A 66 2.07 4.10 5.33
C PHE A 66 3.10 2.96 5.32
N VAL A 67 2.80 1.87 4.61
CA VAL A 67 3.65 0.65 4.61
C VAL A 67 4.62 0.58 3.45
N GLY A 68 4.36 1.31 2.37
CA GLY A 68 5.28 1.34 1.23
C GLY A 68 4.62 1.63 -0.11
N ARG A 69 5.39 1.42 -1.16
CA ARG A 69 5.00 1.64 -2.55
C ARG A 69 5.32 0.42 -3.41
N ILE A 70 4.43 0.12 -4.34
CA ILE A 70 4.57 -0.88 -5.39
C ILE A 70 4.65 -0.10 -6.70
N ALA A 71 5.76 -0.19 -7.41
CA ALA A 71 5.92 0.52 -8.68
C ALA A 71 5.09 -0.14 -9.79
N ASP A 72 4.78 0.63 -10.84
CA ASP A 72 4.17 0.07 -12.05
C ASP A 72 5.21 -0.77 -12.82
N ARG A 73 5.21 -2.09 -12.60
CA ARG A 73 6.15 -3.04 -13.20
C ARG A 73 5.40 -4.15 -13.93
N LYS A 74 5.83 -4.46 -15.16
CA LYS A 74 5.32 -5.58 -15.96
C LYS A 74 5.52 -6.94 -15.26
N ASP A 75 6.52 -7.05 -14.39
CA ASP A 75 6.79 -8.29 -13.64
C ASP A 75 5.60 -8.69 -12.75
N TYR A 76 4.86 -7.72 -12.18
CA TYR A 76 3.66 -8.02 -11.38
C TYR A 76 2.53 -8.63 -12.22
N SER A 77 2.25 -8.06 -13.39
CA SER A 77 1.21 -8.58 -14.28
C SER A 77 1.61 -9.91 -14.92
N SER A 78 2.90 -10.10 -15.23
CA SER A 78 3.42 -11.36 -15.78
C SER A 78 3.36 -12.49 -14.75
N ALA A 79 3.76 -12.21 -13.50
CA ALA A 79 3.62 -13.17 -12.41
C ALA A 79 2.15 -13.58 -12.19
N LEU A 80 1.24 -12.59 -12.16
CA LEU A 80 -0.20 -12.85 -12.02
C LEU A 80 -0.75 -13.72 -13.15
N ALA A 81 -0.35 -13.47 -14.41
CA ALA A 81 -0.78 -14.25 -15.56
C ALA A 81 -0.32 -15.72 -15.50
N GLU A 82 0.79 -16.01 -14.82
CA GLU A 82 1.30 -17.36 -14.57
C GLU A 82 0.77 -17.99 -13.28
N GLY A 83 -0.11 -17.31 -12.53
CA GLY A 83 -0.58 -17.78 -11.23
C GLY A 83 0.51 -17.83 -10.17
N LYS A 84 1.56 -17.02 -10.32
CA LYS A 84 2.73 -16.97 -9.44
C LYS A 84 2.78 -15.66 -8.68
N THR A 85 3.48 -15.68 -7.55
CA THR A 85 3.93 -14.45 -6.88
C THR A 85 5.14 -13.85 -7.60
N PRO A 86 5.47 -12.57 -7.35
CA PRO A 86 6.63 -11.92 -7.97
C PRO A 86 7.97 -12.63 -7.67
N TRP A 87 8.13 -13.22 -6.48
CA TRP A 87 9.33 -13.97 -6.11
C TRP A 87 9.37 -15.39 -6.66
N GLU A 88 8.24 -15.98 -7.05
CA GLU A 88 8.20 -17.27 -7.76
C GLU A 88 8.39 -17.11 -9.27
N HIS A 89 7.93 -15.99 -9.85
CA HIS A 89 8.06 -15.71 -11.28
C HIS A 89 9.50 -15.38 -11.67
N VAL A 90 10.09 -14.35 -11.05
CA VAL A 90 11.53 -14.03 -11.23
C VAL A 90 12.13 -13.55 -9.90
N PRO A 91 12.74 -14.46 -9.11
CA PRO A 91 13.39 -14.10 -7.85
C PRO A 91 14.48 -13.02 -8.03
N GLY A 92 14.66 -12.16 -7.03
CA GLY A 92 15.72 -11.13 -7.02
C GLY A 92 15.50 -9.96 -7.98
N LYS A 93 14.29 -9.84 -8.56
CA LYS A 93 13.91 -8.64 -9.32
C LYS A 93 13.28 -7.59 -8.41
N PRO A 94 13.31 -6.31 -8.81
CA PRO A 94 12.73 -5.22 -8.01
C PRO A 94 11.28 -5.44 -7.58
N ALA A 95 10.45 -6.11 -8.41
CA ALA A 95 9.08 -6.44 -8.03
C ALA A 95 8.99 -7.44 -6.85
N ALA A 96 9.89 -8.43 -6.82
CA ALA A 96 10.02 -9.37 -5.72
C ALA A 96 10.52 -8.65 -4.46
N GLU A 97 11.55 -7.83 -4.58
CA GLU A 97 12.12 -7.06 -3.46
C GLU A 97 11.11 -6.08 -2.84
N GLU A 98 10.36 -5.34 -3.67
CA GLU A 98 9.31 -4.42 -3.22
C GLU A 98 8.21 -5.15 -2.44
N MET A 99 7.74 -6.30 -2.95
CA MET A 99 6.69 -7.05 -2.27
C MET A 99 7.21 -7.70 -0.99
N GLN A 100 8.42 -8.24 -0.99
CA GLN A 100 9.06 -8.79 0.21
C GLN A 100 9.25 -7.71 1.28
N ALA A 101 9.66 -6.50 0.89
CA ALA A 101 9.79 -5.37 1.82
C ALA A 101 8.45 -4.96 2.43
N ILE A 102 7.37 -4.97 1.64
CA ILE A 102 6.01 -4.71 2.14
C ILE A 102 5.57 -5.82 3.09
N CYS A 103 5.72 -7.09 2.73
CA CYS A 103 5.40 -8.21 3.62
C CYS A 103 6.16 -8.12 4.94
N ALA A 104 7.48 -7.86 4.90
CA ALA A 104 8.29 -7.69 6.10
C ALA A 104 7.90 -6.45 6.93
N ALA A 105 7.37 -5.39 6.30
CA ALA A 105 6.80 -4.26 7.02
C ALA A 105 5.47 -4.63 7.70
N LEU A 106 4.60 -5.37 7.01
CA LEU A 106 3.32 -5.85 7.54
C LEU A 106 3.54 -6.80 8.72
N ASP A 107 4.47 -7.75 8.61
CA ASP A 107 4.76 -8.70 9.69
C ASP A 107 5.23 -7.99 10.97
N ARG A 108 6.10 -6.97 10.85
CA ARG A 108 6.53 -6.15 12.00
C ARG A 108 5.41 -5.30 12.59
N MET A 109 4.40 -4.98 11.80
CA MET A 109 3.29 -4.15 12.23
C MET A 109 2.15 -4.97 12.81
N VAL A 110 1.94 -6.22 12.40
CA VAL A 110 0.76 -7.02 12.78
C VAL A 110 1.12 -8.20 13.67
N GLY A 111 2.34 -8.75 13.55
CA GLY A 111 2.91 -9.71 14.49
C GLY A 111 3.33 -9.07 15.80
#